data_AF-A0A955BCD3-F1
#
_entry.id   AF-A0A955BCD3-F1
#
_cell.length_a   1.000
_cell.length_b   1.000
_cell.length_c   1.000
_cell.angle_alpha   90.00
_cell.angle_beta   90.00
_cell.angle_gamma   90.00
#
_symmetry.space_group_name_H-M   'P 1'
#
loop_
_entity.id
_entity.type
_entity.pdbx_description
1 polymer ?
#
loop_
_entity_poly.entity_id
_entity_poly.type
_entity_poly.pdbx_seq_one_letter_code
_entity_poly.pdbx_strand_id
1 'polypeptide(L)'
;GCIAACGLVGGAELQMSVYPFLLRGVTLAGVASADCPYPRRIEIWNKLAGEWRLSELDSQVTEVPLDDVDREVRRILNGEQVGRVIVRIGA
;
A
#
# COMPACT_ATOMS: atom_id res chain seq x y z
N GLY A 1 16.58 13.77 0.09
CA GLY A 1 15.75 12.64 -0.41
C GLY A 1 14.54 12.46 0.50
N CYS A 2 13.47 11.76 0.09
CA CYS A 2 12.27 11.58 0.91
C CYS A 2 11.89 10.10 1.00
N ILE A 3 11.56 9.64 2.21
CA ILE A 3 11.06 8.31 2.52
C ILE A 3 9.59 8.48 2.90
N ALA A 4 8.68 7.89 2.14
CA ALA A 4 7.28 7.76 2.52
C ALA A 4 7.13 6.50 3.40
N ALA A 5 6.90 6.68 4.70
CA ALA A 5 6.65 5.59 5.62
C ALA A 5 5.15 5.26 5.63
N CYS A 6 4.81 4.05 5.18
CA CYS A 6 3.45 3.52 5.18
C CYS A 6 3.43 2.04 5.56
N GLY A 7 2.44 1.64 6.36
CA GLY A 7 2.28 0.25 6.82
C GLY A 7 3.21 -0.15 7.96
N LEU A 8 3.00 -1.38 8.46
CA LEU A 8 3.61 -1.92 9.69
C LEU A 8 4.01 -3.41 9.56
N VAL A 9 4.21 -3.93 8.34
CA VAL A 9 4.44 -5.37 8.11
C VAL A 9 5.65 -5.89 8.91
N GLY A 10 6.72 -5.09 9.02
CA GLY A 10 7.92 -5.44 9.79
C GLY A 10 7.87 -5.09 11.28
N GLY A 11 6.75 -4.54 11.79
CA GLY A 11 6.60 -4.05 13.15
C GLY A 11 6.45 -2.52 13.24
N ALA A 12 6.17 -2.04 14.46
CA ALA A 12 5.93 -0.62 14.75
C ALA A 12 7.17 0.17 15.18
N GLU A 13 8.25 -0.53 15.53
CA GLU A 13 9.49 0.11 15.96
C GLU A 13 10.36 0.48 14.76
N LEU A 14 11.04 1.64 14.87
CA LEU A 14 12.01 2.10 13.88
C LEU A 14 13.33 2.43 14.57
N GLN A 15 14.23 1.46 14.59
CA GLN A 15 15.56 1.61 15.16
C GLN A 15 16.50 2.24 14.12
N MET A 16 16.78 3.55 14.23
CA MET A 16 17.66 4.25 13.28
C MET A 16 18.41 5.44 13.92
N SER A 17 19.48 5.88 13.28
CA SER A 17 20.22 7.09 13.64
C SER A 17 19.65 8.35 12.98
N VAL A 18 19.83 9.52 13.62
CA VAL A 18 19.44 10.83 13.07
C VAL A 18 20.42 11.38 12.02
N TYR A 19 21.60 10.78 11.83
CA TYR A 19 22.62 11.29 10.90
C TYR A 19 22.16 11.44 9.44
N PRO A 20 21.31 10.58 8.85
CA PRO A 20 20.83 10.77 7.48
C PRO A 20 20.04 12.07 7.29
N PHE A 21 19.29 12.51 8.30
CA PHE A 21 18.52 13.74 8.27
C PHE A 21 19.45 14.96 8.36
N LEU A 22 20.39 14.94 9.31
CA LEU A 22 21.31 16.05 9.56
C LEU A 22 22.31 16.26 8.43
N LEU A 23 22.93 15.19 7.92
CA LEU A 23 24.05 15.29 6.99
C LEU A 23 23.62 15.29 5.52
N ARG A 24 22.42 14.78 5.22
CA ARG A 24 21.95 14.60 3.83
C ARG A 24 20.56 15.19 3.57
N GLY A 25 19.95 15.86 4.56
CA GLY A 25 18.64 16.48 4.40
C GLY A 25 17.57 15.47 3.93
N VAL A 26 17.61 14.24 4.45
CA VAL A 26 16.57 13.25 4.17
C VAL A 26 15.31 13.62 4.96
N THR A 27 14.12 13.38 4.39
CA THR A 27 12.83 13.52 5.07
C THR A 27 12.20 12.14 5.30
N LEU A 28 11.69 11.89 6.51
CA LEU A 28 10.81 10.77 6.80
C LEU A 28 9.37 11.30 6.88
N ALA A 29 8.56 11.01 5.85
CA ALA A 29 7.19 11.48 5.72
C ALA A 29 6.22 10.35 6.08
N GLY A 30 5.45 10.53 7.16
CA GLY A 30 4.37 9.60 7.52
C GLY A 30 3.20 9.72 6.54
N VAL A 31 2.73 8.58 6.02
CA VAL A 31 1.59 8.53 5.09
C VAL A 31 0.48 7.66 5.69
N ALA A 32 -0.69 8.26 5.89
CA ALA A 32 -1.90 7.59 6.36
C ALA A 32 -3.03 7.72 5.33
N SER A 33 -3.64 6.58 4.96
CA SER A 33 -4.73 6.54 3.98
C SER A 33 -6.12 6.52 4.61
N ALA A 34 -6.24 6.08 5.86
CA ALA A 34 -7.51 5.95 6.58
C ALA A 34 -8.26 7.29 6.65
N ASP A 35 -7.63 8.31 7.25
CA ASP A 35 -8.23 9.62 7.49
C ASP A 35 -7.96 10.65 6.38
N CYS A 36 -7.65 10.19 5.16
CA CYS A 36 -7.39 11.10 4.04
C CYS A 36 -8.66 11.91 3.70
N PRO A 37 -8.60 13.26 3.72
CA PRO A 37 -9.75 14.12 3.43
C PRO A 37 -10.35 13.84 2.05
N TYR A 38 -11.68 13.92 1.96
CA TYR A 38 -12.41 13.60 0.73
C TYR A 38 -11.91 14.34 -0.51
N PRO A 39 -11.66 15.67 -0.49
CA PRO A 39 -11.17 16.38 -1.68
C PRO A 39 -9.84 15.82 -2.19
N ARG A 40 -8.92 15.51 -1.27
CA ARG A 40 -7.62 14.91 -1.59
C ARG A 40 -7.79 13.49 -2.13
N ARG A 41 -8.70 12.69 -1.55
CA ARG A 41 -9.00 11.34 -2.02
C ARG A 41 -9.44 11.34 -3.49
N ILE A 42 -10.35 12.25 -3.86
CA ILE A 42 -10.84 12.39 -5.24
C ILE A 42 -9.71 12.79 -6.20
N GLU A 43 -8.89 13.76 -5.81
CA GLU A 43 -7.73 14.16 -6.61
C GLU A 43 -6.81 12.96 -6.92
N ILE A 44 -6.45 12.19 -5.90
CA ILE A 44 -5.57 11.02 -6.07
C ILE A 44 -6.22 9.94 -6.94
N TRP A 45 -7.51 9.66 -6.77
CA TRP A 45 -8.21 8.67 -7.61
C TRP A 45 -8.28 9.10 -9.08
N ASN A 46 -8.52 10.38 -9.35
CA ASN A 46 -8.51 10.89 -10.73
C ASN A 46 -7.13 10.73 -11.38
N LYS A 47 -6.06 10.97 -10.63
CA LYS A 47 -4.69 10.74 -11.11
C LYS A 47 -4.43 9.26 -11.38
N LEU A 48 -4.80 8.37 -10.45
CA LEU A 48 -4.68 6.91 -10.62
C LEU A 48 -5.47 6.36 -11.81
N ALA A 49 -6.61 6.96 -12.14
CA ALA A 49 -7.40 6.60 -13.30
C ALA A 49 -6.82 7.13 -14.63
N GLY A 50 -6.00 8.18 -14.57
CA GLY A 50 -5.43 8.88 -15.72
C GLY A 50 -3.90 8.87 -15.71
N GLU A 51 -3.28 10.01 -15.40
CA GLU A 51 -1.84 10.24 -15.54
C GLU A 51 -0.94 9.27 -14.77
N TRP A 52 -1.43 8.67 -13.68
CA TRP A 52 -0.70 7.70 -12.85
C TRP A 52 -1.21 6.28 -13.04
N ARG A 53 -2.02 6.03 -14.07
CA ARG A 53 -2.50 4.69 -14.37
C ARG A 53 -1.31 3.77 -14.62
N LEU A 54 -1.19 2.74 -13.79
CA LEU A 54 -0.18 1.71 -13.96
C LEU A 54 -0.54 0.85 -15.17
N SER A 55 0.45 0.57 -16.02
CA SER A 55 0.34 -0.48 -17.04
C SER A 55 0.29 -1.84 -16.35
N GLU A 56 -0.38 -2.81 -16.97
CA GLU A 56 -0.34 -4.22 -16.53
C GLU A 56 -0.90 -4.47 -15.11
N LEU A 57 -1.91 -3.70 -14.68
CA LEU A 57 -2.61 -3.96 -13.42
C LEU A 57 -3.19 -5.38 -13.37
N ASP A 58 -3.74 -5.84 -14.49
CA ASP A 58 -4.41 -7.15 -14.57
C ASP A 58 -3.46 -8.32 -14.32
N SER A 59 -2.17 -8.19 -14.69
CA SER A 59 -1.17 -9.24 -14.41
C SER A 59 -0.66 -9.24 -12.97
N GLN A 60 -1.00 -8.23 -12.17
CA GLN A 60 -0.63 -8.14 -10.75
C GLN A 60 -1.78 -8.51 -9.80
N VAL A 61 -2.89 -9.01 -10.36
CA VAL A 61 -4.09 -9.37 -9.61
C VAL A 61 -4.30 -10.87 -9.64
N THR A 62 -4.68 -11.42 -8.49
CA THR A 62 -5.29 -12.75 -8.37
C THR A 62 -6.74 -12.56 -7.93
N GLU A 63 -7.69 -13.11 -8.69
CA GLU A 63 -9.10 -13.06 -8.33
C GLU A 63 -9.52 -14.34 -7.62
N VAL A 64 -10.24 -14.22 -6.50
CA VAL A 64 -10.70 -15.35 -5.68
C VAL A 64 -12.18 -15.20 -5.34
N PRO A 65 -12.94 -16.30 -5.17
CA PRO A 65 -14.29 -16.25 -4.61
C PRO A 65 -14.25 -15.83 -3.14
N LEU A 66 -15.39 -15.34 -2.63
CA LEU A 66 -15.52 -14.98 -1.22
C LEU A 66 -15.13 -16.12 -0.25
N ASP A 67 -15.42 -17.36 -0.61
CA ASP A 67 -15.12 -18.55 0.20
C ASP A 67 -13.61 -18.78 0.43
N ASP A 68 -12.76 -18.19 -0.42
CA ASP A 68 -11.30 -18.31 -0.34
C ASP A 68 -10.63 -17.19 0.48
N VAL A 69 -11.38 -16.22 1.00
CA VAL A 69 -10.82 -15.07 1.73
C VAL A 69 -9.98 -15.50 2.93
N ASP A 70 -10.43 -16.47 3.72
CA ASP A 70 -9.68 -16.95 4.89
C ASP A 70 -8.31 -17.51 4.51
N ARG A 71 -8.20 -18.17 3.34
CA ARG A 71 -6.94 -18.69 2.82
C ARG A 71 -6.01 -17.53 2.46
N GLU A 72 -6.50 -16.53 1.73
CA GLU A 72 -5.67 -15.39 1.31
C GLU A 72 -5.26 -14.50 2.50
N VAL A 73 -6.12 -14.34 3.52
CA VAL A 73 -5.76 -13.64 4.77
C VAL A 73 -4.62 -14.34 5.51
N ARG A 74 -4.60 -15.67 5.56
CA ARG A 74 -3.46 -16.39 6.15
C ARG A 74 -2.18 -16.16 5.36
N ARG A 75 -2.26 -16.20 4.03
CA ARG A 75 -1.11 -15.96 3.14
C ARG A 75 -0.53 -14.55 3.31
N ILE A 76 -1.36 -13.50 3.36
CA ILE A 76 -0.86 -12.13 3.52
C ILE A 76 -0.16 -11.94 4.87
N LEU A 77 -0.70 -12.52 5.95
CA LEU A 77 -0.11 -12.44 7.29
C LEU A 77 1.22 -13.19 7.39
N ASN A 78 1.37 -14.29 6.64
CA ASN A 78 2.62 -15.04 6.55
C ASN A 78 3.64 -14.43 5.55
N GLY A 79 3.28 -13.34 4.86
CA GLY A 79 4.14 -12.73 3.84
C GLY A 79 4.26 -13.53 2.53
N GLU A 80 3.31 -14.43 2.26
CA GLU A 80 3.32 -15.37 1.12
C GLU A 80 2.49 -14.85 -0.08
N GLN A 81 2.03 -13.61 -0.02
CA GLN A 81 1.24 -12.97 -1.06
C GLN A 81 2.08 -11.97 -1.86
N VAL A 82 1.97 -12.04 -3.18
CA VAL A 82 2.54 -11.08 -4.13
C VAL A 82 1.39 -10.40 -4.88
N GLY A 83 1.52 -9.09 -5.13
CA GLY A 83 0.54 -8.33 -5.90
C GLY A 83 -0.72 -7.96 -5.10
N ARG A 84 -1.88 -8.13 -5.72
CA ARG A 84 -3.21 -7.76 -5.18
C ARG A 84 -4.18 -8.92 -5.33
N VAL A 85 -5.04 -9.11 -4.33
CA VAL A 85 -6.15 -10.07 -4.41
C VAL A 85 -7.45 -9.30 -4.56
N ILE A 86 -8.24 -9.64 -5.58
CA ILE A 86 -9.61 -9.18 -5.75
C ILE A 86 -10.54 -10.29 -5.28
N VAL A 87 -11.47 -9.95 -4.37
CA VAL A 87 -12.48 -10.86 -3.88
C VAL A 87 -13.77 -10.61 -4.66
N ARG A 88 -14.25 -11.63 -5.38
CA ARG A 88 -15.54 -11.56 -6.08
C ARG A 88 -16.68 -11.73 -5.08
N ILE A 89 -17.56 -10.74 -5.02
CA ILE A 89 -18.76 -10.73 -4.17
C ILE A 89 -19.99 -10.72 -5.08
N GLY A 90 -20.89 -11.68 -4.90
CA GLY A 90 -22.07 -11.83 -5.76
C GLY A 90 -21.79 -12.59 -7.06
N ALA A 91 -22.86 -12.86 -7.82
CA ALA A 91 -22.83 -13.40 -9.17
C ALA A 91 -22.71 -12.28 -10.21
#